data_AF-A0A644ZIB9-F1
#
_entry.id   AF-A0A644ZIB9-F1
#
_cell.length_a   1.000
_cell.length_b   1.000
_cell.length_c   1.000
_cell.angle_alpha   90.00
_cell.angle_beta   90.00
_cell.angle_gamma   90.00
#
_symmetry.space_group_name_H-M   'P 1'
#
loop_
_entity.id
_entity.type
_entity.pdbx_description
1 polymer ?
#
loop_
_entity_poly.entity_id
_entity_poly.type
_entity_poly.pdbx_seq_one_letter_code
_entity_poly.pdbx_strand_id
1 'polypeptide(L)' 'MKNKDIFTSVVRVKGSSKHDVMPIKSSASIDKELWIECSKALSRVHVGPPMYIGDIVCKNILNTGIDIICTKNILRDGQ' A
#
# COMPACT_ATOMS: atom_id res chain seq x y z
N MET A 1 -22.96 3.31 -13.56
CA MET A 1 -21.88 2.32 -13.31
C MET A 1 -21.17 2.71 -12.02
N LYS A 2 -20.91 1.78 -11.09
CA LYS A 2 -20.12 2.09 -9.88
C LYS A 2 -18.66 2.25 -10.31
N ASN A 3 -18.15 3.50 -10.36
CA ASN A 3 -16.76 3.80 -10.74
C ASN A 3 -15.76 3.64 -9.58
N LYS A 4 -16.10 2.81 -8.59
CA LYS A 4 -15.27 2.58 -7.40
C LYS A 4 -14.90 1.12 -7.30
N ASP A 5 -13.67 0.85 -6.92
CA ASP A 5 -13.14 -0.49 -6.79
C ASP A 5 -11.98 -0.50 -5.78
N ILE A 6 -11.51 -1.69 -5.38
CA ILE A 6 -10.34 -1.79 -4.50
C ILE A 6 -9.10 -1.36 -5.29
N PHE A 7 -8.46 -0.28 -4.84
CA PHE A 7 -7.19 0.15 -5.39
C PHE A 7 -6.12 -0.86 -4.97
N THR A 8 -5.33 -1.34 -5.93
CA THR A 8 -4.17 -2.22 -5.67
C THR A 8 -2.94 -1.63 -6.34
N SER A 9 -1.81 -1.75 -5.67
CA SER A 9 -0.54 -1.23 -6.17
C SER A 9 0.63 -1.86 -5.41
N VAL A 10 1.82 -1.29 -5.56
CA VAL A 10 3.03 -1.67 -4.85
C VAL A 10 3.74 -0.44 -4.28
N VAL A 11 4.39 -0.59 -3.14
CA VAL A 11 5.32 0.41 -2.57
C VAL A 11 6.69 -0.20 -2.40
N ARG A 12 7.74 0.63 -2.43
CA ARG A 12 9.13 0.17 -2.32
C ARG A 12 9.43 -0.31 -0.91
N VAL A 13 10.14 -1.43 -0.80
CA VAL A 13 10.64 -1.96 0.45
C VAL A 13 12.11 -1.58 0.62
N LYS A 14 12.50 -1.18 1.83
CA LYS A 14 13.88 -0.98 2.26
C LYS A 14 14.22 -1.93 3.40
N GLY A 15 15.48 -2.38 3.45
CA GLY A 15 15.96 -3.23 4.55
C GLY A 15 15.46 -4.68 4.49
N SER A 16 15.17 -5.19 3.29
CA SER A 16 14.86 -6.59 3.03
C SER A 16 15.79 -7.10 1.93
N SER A 17 16.45 -8.22 2.16
CA SER A 17 17.33 -8.86 1.17
C SER A 17 16.58 -9.58 0.04
N LYS A 18 15.30 -9.91 0.27
CA LYS A 18 14.49 -10.78 -0.61
C LYS A 18 13.37 -10.06 -1.38
N HIS A 19 13.04 -8.84 -0.99
CA HIS A 19 11.85 -8.15 -1.49
C HIS A 19 12.14 -6.67 -1.72
N ASP A 20 11.96 -6.24 -2.97
CA ASP A 20 12.12 -4.84 -3.38
C ASP A 20 10.82 -4.03 -3.25
N VAL A 21 9.68 -4.71 -3.22
CA VAL A 21 8.35 -4.09 -3.16
C VAL A 21 7.39 -4.86 -2.26
N MET A 22 6.43 -4.12 -1.67
CA MET A 22 5.33 -4.64 -0.87
C MET A 22 4.02 -4.44 -1.65
N PRO A 23 3.26 -5.51 -1.95
CA PRO A 23 1.92 -5.36 -2.49
C PRO A 23 0.99 -4.75 -1.44
N ILE A 24 0.16 -3.82 -1.90
CA ILE A 24 -0.78 -3.07 -1.07
C ILE A 24 -2.16 -3.03 -1.72
N LYS A 25 -3.16 -2.80 -0.89
CA LYS A 25 -4.52 -2.48 -1.35
C LYS A 25 -5.14 -1.37 -0.50
N SER A 26 -6.19 -0.74 -1.00
CA SER A 26 -7.05 0.11 -0.18
C SER A 26 -7.92 -0.72 0.77
N SER A 27 -8.22 -0.16 1.95
CA SER A 27 -9.08 -0.81 2.95
C SER A 27 -10.56 -0.86 2.50
N ALA A 28 -10.97 0.05 1.62
CA ALA A 28 -12.28 0.12 1.01
C ALA A 28 -12.19 0.58 -0.46
N SER A 29 -13.31 0.65 -1.17
CA SER A 29 -13.35 1.03 -2.59
C SER A 29 -13.04 2.51 -2.80
N ILE A 30 -12.12 2.80 -3.71
CA ILE A 30 -11.69 4.15 -4.10
C ILE A 30 -12.20 4.44 -5.51
N ASP A 31 -12.55 5.69 -5.78
CA ASP A 31 -12.88 6.16 -7.13
C ASP A 31 -11.70 5.94 -8.08
N LYS A 32 -11.96 5.31 -9.24
CA LYS A 32 -10.93 5.03 -10.24
C LYS A 32 -10.26 6.29 -10.77
N GLU A 33 -10.92 7.43 -10.72
CA GLU A 33 -10.34 8.72 -11.09
C GLU A 33 -9.17 9.13 -10.18
N LEU A 34 -9.15 8.68 -8.92
CA LEU A 34 -8.09 8.99 -7.95
C LEU A 34 -6.89 8.05 -8.04
N TRP A 35 -6.95 6.96 -8.80
CA TRP A 35 -5.92 5.91 -8.77
C TRP A 35 -4.55 6.41 -9.22
N ILE A 36 -4.50 7.31 -10.20
CA ILE A 36 -3.26 7.94 -10.65
C ILE A 36 -2.66 8.79 -9.52
N GLU A 37 -3.47 9.59 -8.84
CA GLU A 37 -3.02 10.43 -7.72
C GLU A 37 -2.61 9.61 -6.50
N CYS A 38 -3.32 8.52 -6.17
CA CYS A 38 -2.91 7.56 -5.16
C CYS A 38 -1.53 6.99 -5.48
N SER A 39 -1.30 6.59 -6.73
CA SER A 39 -0.01 6.05 -7.19
C SER A 39 1.11 7.08 -7.08
N LYS A 40 0.85 8.35 -7.47
CA LYS A 40 1.82 9.44 -7.32
C LYS A 40 2.17 9.68 -5.85
N ALA A 41 1.19 9.69 -4.95
CA ALA A 41 1.43 9.86 -3.52
C ALA A 41 2.27 8.71 -2.95
N LEU A 42 1.92 7.48 -3.31
CA LEU A 42 2.58 6.26 -2.81
C LEU A 42 3.98 6.03 -3.40
N SER A 43 4.28 6.59 -4.58
CA SER A 43 5.61 6.45 -5.21
C SER A 43 6.77 7.01 -4.38
N ARG A 44 6.48 7.92 -3.43
CA ARG A 44 7.46 8.49 -2.49
C ARG A 44 7.56 7.73 -1.17
N VAL A 45 6.63 6.83 -0.89
CA VAL A 45 6.57 6.06 0.35
C VAL A 45 7.48 4.83 0.24
N HIS A 46 8.23 4.59 1.31
CA HIS A 46 9.05 3.39 1.47
C HIS A 46 8.69 2.73 2.80
N VAL A 47 8.60 1.41 2.79
CA VAL A 47 8.29 0.60 3.96
C VAL A 47 9.43 -0.38 4.25
N GLY A 48 9.48 -0.97 5.44
CA GLY A 48 10.55 -1.89 5.83
C GLY A 48 10.09 -2.91 6.87
N PRO A 49 10.69 -4.10 6.94
CA PRO A 49 10.24 -5.16 7.83
C PRO A 49 10.42 -4.86 9.34
N PRO A 50 9.58 -5.46 10.22
CA PRO A 50 8.51 -6.39 9.88
C PRO A 50 7.26 -5.64 9.40
N MET A 51 6.58 -6.24 8.43
CA MET A 51 5.27 -5.81 7.96
C MET A 51 4.36 -7.02 7.86
N TYR A 52 3.14 -6.86 8.34
CA TYR A 52 2.12 -7.90 8.34
C TYR A 52 0.93 -7.50 7.47
N ILE A 53 0.18 -8.49 7.02
CA ILE A 53 -1.09 -8.27 6.33
C ILE A 53 -2.00 -7.41 7.20
N GLY A 54 -2.52 -6.33 6.63
CA GLY A 54 -3.38 -5.38 7.34
C GLY A 54 -2.65 -4.18 7.94
N ASP A 55 -1.31 -4.19 8.01
CA ASP A 55 -0.54 -3.02 8.44
C ASP A 55 -0.81 -1.83 7.53
N ILE A 56 -0.99 -0.65 8.12
CA ILE A 56 -1.30 0.58 7.41
C ILE A 56 -0.01 1.21 6.88
N VAL A 57 0.09 1.33 5.56
CA VAL A 57 1.18 2.01 4.85
C VAL A 57 0.93 3.52 4.75
N CYS A 58 -0.33 3.90 4.49
CA CYS A 58 -0.74 5.29 4.41
C CYS A 58 -2.16 5.43 4.95
N LYS A 59 -2.32 6.23 6.00
CA LYS A 59 -3.63 6.50 6.61
C LYS A 59 -4.34 7.62 5.86
N ASN A 60 -5.64 7.47 5.62
CA ASN A 60 -6.50 8.49 5.01
C ASN A 60 -5.92 9.06 3.69
N ILE A 61 -5.67 8.18 2.71
CA ILE A 61 -5.04 8.54 1.44
C ILE A 61 -5.85 9.64 0.73
N LEU A 62 -5.18 10.74 0.36
CA LEU A 62 -5.80 11.91 -0.28
C LEU A 62 -7.02 12.49 0.47
N ASN A 63 -7.07 12.33 1.80
CA ASN A 63 -8.19 12.76 2.64
C ASN A 63 -9.55 12.12 2.29
N THR A 64 -9.53 10.88 1.80
CA THR A 64 -10.75 10.14 1.38
C THR A 64 -11.46 9.39 2.50
N GLY A 65 -10.85 9.29 3.68
CA GLY A 65 -11.24 8.42 4.79
C GLY A 65 -10.79 6.97 4.63
N ILE A 66 -10.03 6.64 3.58
CA ILE A 66 -9.63 5.27 3.24
C ILE A 66 -8.13 5.08 3.49
N ASP A 67 -7.76 3.92 4.01
CA ASP A 67 -6.37 3.57 4.31
C ASP A 67 -5.78 2.69 3.21
N ILE A 68 -4.46 2.70 3.08
CA ILE A 68 -3.69 1.78 2.24
C ILE A 68 -2.99 0.78 3.16
N ILE A 69 -3.21 -0.51 2.91
CA ILE A 69 -2.75 -1.61 3.78
C ILE A 69 -1.93 -2.65 3.03
N CYS A 70 -1.02 -3.30 3.76
CA CYS A 70 -0.21 -4.42 3.27
C CYS A 70 -1.07 -5.66 3.00
N THR A 71 -0.72 -6.41 1.94
CA THR A 71 -1.38 -7.68 1.60
C THR A 71 -0.44 -8.89 1.64
N LYS A 72 0.80 -8.70 2.11
CA LYS A 72 1.79 -9.76 2.29
C LYS A 72 2.56 -9.54 3.59
N ASN A 73 2.99 -10.63 4.23
CA ASN A 73 3.94 -10.57 5.33
C ASN A 73 5.37 -10.47 4.78
N ILE A 74 6.16 -9.50 5.25
CA ILE A 74 7.60 -9.41 5.01
C ILE A 74 8.27 -9.27 6.37
N LEU A 75 8.96 -10.33 6.78
CA LEU A 75 9.68 -10.40 8.05
C LEU A 75 11.10 -9.84 7.89
N ARG A 76 11.75 -9.54 9.02
CA ARG A 76 13.17 -9.16 9.01
C ARG A 76 14.02 -10.33 8.53
N ASP A 77 15.11 -10.04 7.84
CA ASP A 77 16.07 -11.07 7.45
C ASP A 77 16.59 -11.79 8.71
N GLY A 78 16.62 -13.12 8.68
CA GLY A 78 17.06 -13.96 9.80
C GLY A 78 15.98 -14.30 10.84
N GLN A 79 14.72 -13.96 10.57
CA GLN A 79 13.55 -14.44 11.34
C GLN A 79 12.75 -15.50 10.59
#